data_AF-A0A6V7XY87-F1
#
_entry.id   AF-A0A6V7XY87-F1
#
_cell.length_a   1.000
_cell.length_b   1.000
_cell.length_c   1.000
_cell.angle_alpha   90.00
_cell.angle_beta   90.00
_cell.angle_gamma   90.00
#
_symmetry.space_group_name_H-M   'P 1'
#
loop_
_entity.id
_entity.type
_entity.pdbx_description
1 polymer ?
#
loop_
_entity_poly.entity_id
_entity_poly.type
_entity_poly.pdbx_seq_one_letter_code
_entity_poly.pdbx_strand_id
1 'polypeptide(L)'
;MLCFLQLNRIGCKRTLVIAIGLHSLYFCANFIPKLIKYTLIVNRTLFFRYYSLIPASIIVGIASSCLWAAKCAYITESALKYAKLNVESSSTVIPRFFGFFFMFYHVGQVLGNLLSSLILGGGALWQLVPDDHVDYTCGHNFALLNLSSRAQQNLSAPSRLAFISVVGVYLLCALLALITVKWFLNPLQKQTTLTNITVKKNQVDTTKSCAEEHLLQNNTTNNTTTANKKDEINQNDFSVDVFRLSLRNWSRPKPLLLIPLTIFNGIEQAFVVGLYTKAFAGCALGINEIGFVMVWFGLIAACSSLVFGPLIKLFGRMPLLMFGAVINLLMLFVLMIWAVNPGDRVLFNAVAGCVGNG
;
A
#
# COMPACT_ATOMS: atom_id res chain seq x y z
N MET A 1 -6.07 11.79 -7.62
CA MET A 1 -5.98 12.76 -8.73
C MET A 1 -4.53 13.09 -9.11
N LEU A 2 -3.73 13.69 -8.22
CA LEU A 2 -2.31 14.00 -8.46
C LEU A 2 -1.48 12.78 -8.89
N CYS A 3 -1.69 11.63 -8.25
CA CYS A 3 -1.07 10.37 -8.63
C CYS A 3 -1.30 9.99 -10.10
N PHE A 4 -2.54 10.12 -10.57
CA PHE A 4 -2.91 9.73 -11.93
C PHE A 4 -2.21 10.62 -12.97
N LEU A 5 -2.18 11.92 -12.73
CA LEU A 5 -1.42 12.88 -13.55
C LEU A 5 0.07 12.55 -13.56
N GLN A 6 0.62 12.20 -12.39
CA GLN A 6 2.03 11.86 -12.25
C GLN A 6 2.39 10.55 -12.95
N LEU A 7 1.54 9.52 -12.86
CA LEU A 7 1.71 8.26 -13.59
C LEU A 7 1.63 8.48 -15.11
N ASN A 8 0.70 9.31 -15.57
CA ASN A 8 0.52 9.57 -17.00
C ASN A 8 1.67 10.42 -17.58
N ARG A 9 2.22 11.36 -16.82
CA ARG A 9 3.27 12.29 -17.28
C ARG A 9 4.69 11.77 -17.08
N ILE A 10 4.97 11.14 -15.93
CA ILE A 10 6.32 10.79 -15.48
C ILE A 10 6.62 9.29 -15.69
N GLY A 11 5.59 8.44 -15.74
CA GLY A 11 5.69 6.99 -15.94
C GLY A 11 5.93 6.21 -14.64
N CYS A 12 5.46 4.95 -14.59
CA CYS A 12 5.44 4.13 -13.37
C CYS A 12 6.79 4.01 -12.66
N LYS A 13 7.89 3.72 -13.40
CA LYS A 13 9.23 3.56 -12.81
C LYS A 13 9.69 4.82 -12.08
N ARG A 14 9.57 5.99 -12.72
CA ARG A 14 10.01 7.27 -12.14
C ARG A 14 9.13 7.68 -10.96
N THR A 15 7.81 7.43 -11.02
CA THR A 15 6.91 7.66 -9.89
C THR A 15 7.29 6.80 -8.68
N LEU A 16 7.64 5.52 -8.87
CA LEU A 16 8.12 4.65 -7.78
C LEU A 16 9.42 5.18 -7.16
N VAL A 17 10.41 5.55 -7.97
CA VAL A 17 11.70 6.08 -7.48
C VAL A 17 11.52 7.39 -6.72
N ILE A 18 10.73 8.33 -7.24
CA ILE A 18 10.44 9.61 -6.58
C ILE A 18 9.73 9.38 -5.24
N ALA A 19 8.70 8.52 -5.22
CA ALA A 19 7.94 8.26 -4.00
C ALA A 19 8.79 7.61 -2.91
N ILE A 20 9.62 6.59 -3.25
CA ILE A 20 10.53 5.96 -2.28
C ILE A 20 11.58 6.97 -1.80
N GLY A 21 12.13 7.79 -2.70
CA GLY A 21 13.09 8.83 -2.33
C GLY A 21 12.53 9.85 -1.33
N LEU A 22 11.28 10.27 -1.53
CA LEU A 22 10.58 11.17 -0.59
C LEU A 22 10.35 10.53 0.78
N HIS A 23 10.06 9.22 0.84
CA HIS A 23 9.97 8.49 2.11
C HIS A 23 11.33 8.46 2.81
N SER A 24 12.40 8.08 2.11
CA SER A 24 13.74 8.04 2.69
C SER A 24 14.18 9.42 3.20
N LEU A 25 13.89 10.49 2.44
CA LEU A 25 14.17 11.86 2.87
C LEU A 25 13.39 12.24 4.14
N TYR A 26 12.13 11.83 4.26
CA TYR A 26 11.33 12.06 5.47
C TYR A 26 11.93 11.34 6.69
N PHE A 27 12.33 10.08 6.55
CA PHE A 27 12.99 9.35 7.63
C PHE A 27 14.31 10.03 8.03
N CYS A 28 15.14 10.44 7.06
CA CYS A 28 16.36 11.21 7.31
C CYS A 28 16.08 12.53 8.04
N ALA A 29 15.09 13.31 7.58
CA ALA A 29 14.72 14.60 8.16
C ALA A 29 14.18 14.46 9.60
N ASN A 30 13.52 13.34 9.93
CA ASN A 30 13.08 13.03 11.29
C ASN A 30 14.23 12.58 12.21
N PHE A 31 15.32 12.06 11.64
CA PHE A 31 16.47 11.53 12.38
C PHE A 31 17.50 12.62 12.73
N ILE A 32 17.78 13.54 11.80
CA ILE A 32 18.79 14.61 11.94
C ILE A 32 18.60 15.48 13.21
N PRO A 33 17.39 15.95 13.59
CA PRO A 33 17.19 16.79 14.77
C PRO A 33 17.45 16.06 16.11
N LYS A 34 17.33 14.73 16.12
CA LYS A 34 17.59 13.91 17.32
C LYS A 34 19.08 13.66 17.54
N LEU A 35 19.87 13.65 16.46
CA LEU A 35 21.33 13.53 16.50
C LEU A 35 22.02 14.87 16.84
N ILE A 36 21.50 15.99 16.33
CA ILE A 36 22.07 17.35 16.51
C ILE A 36 21.88 17.90 17.93
N LYS A 37 21.08 17.26 18.78
CA LYS A 37 20.86 17.65 20.19
C LYS A 37 22.08 17.38 21.11
N TYR A 38 23.29 17.37 20.55
CA TYR A 38 24.56 17.36 21.30
C TYR A 38 25.17 18.76 21.47
N THR A 39 24.77 19.77 20.68
CA THR A 39 25.31 21.13 20.84
C THR A 39 24.25 22.21 20.57
N LEU A 40 23.92 22.97 21.62
CA LEU A 40 23.29 24.31 21.65
C LEU A 40 21.75 24.50 21.48
N ILE A 41 21.21 25.24 22.46
CA ILE A 41 20.00 26.11 22.51
C ILE A 41 18.62 25.47 22.23
N VAL A 42 17.92 25.18 23.33
CA VAL A 42 16.67 24.41 23.41
C VAL A 42 15.40 25.17 22.99
N ASN A 43 15.40 26.50 22.83
CA ASN A 43 14.16 27.26 22.62
C ASN A 43 13.82 27.65 21.16
N ARG A 44 14.72 27.49 20.18
CA ARG A 44 14.44 27.80 18.76
C ARG A 44 14.14 26.56 17.89
N THR A 45 14.44 25.37 18.40
CA THR A 45 14.30 24.08 17.68
C THR A 45 12.86 23.57 17.59
N LEU A 46 11.99 23.95 18.54
CA LEU A 46 10.60 23.46 18.57
C LEU A 46 9.76 24.02 17.41
N PHE A 47 9.97 25.29 17.08
CA PHE A 47 9.32 25.98 15.95
C PHE A 47 9.76 25.36 14.62
N PHE A 48 11.07 25.22 14.38
CA PHE A 48 11.57 24.60 13.15
C PHE A 48 11.07 23.16 12.94
N ARG A 49 10.92 22.40 14.03
CA ARG A 49 10.41 21.02 13.99
C ARG A 49 8.93 20.95 13.57
N TYR A 50 8.09 21.85 14.04
CA TYR A 50 6.66 21.86 13.68
C TYR A 50 6.45 22.32 12.22
N TYR A 51 7.15 23.39 11.80
CA TYR A 51 7.05 23.93 10.45
C TYR A 51 7.69 23.05 9.37
N SER A 52 8.64 22.17 9.73
CA SER A 52 9.24 21.21 8.79
C SER A 52 8.48 19.89 8.71
N LEU A 53 7.99 19.36 9.85
CA LEU A 53 7.36 18.03 9.90
C LEU A 53 5.97 17.97 9.28
N ILE A 54 5.15 19.01 9.45
CA ILE A 54 3.78 19.04 8.88
C ILE A 54 3.81 18.98 7.36
N PRO A 55 4.50 19.89 6.64
CA PRO A 55 4.54 19.83 5.18
C PRO A 55 5.24 18.56 4.67
N ALA A 56 6.28 18.09 5.37
CA ALA A 56 6.93 16.82 5.00
C ALA A 56 5.98 15.62 5.12
N SER A 57 5.13 15.57 6.15
CA SER A 57 4.13 14.50 6.32
C SER A 57 3.04 14.54 5.24
N ILE A 58 2.59 15.74 4.84
CA ILE A 58 1.64 15.89 3.73
C ILE A 58 2.24 15.37 2.42
N ILE A 59 3.49 15.75 2.12
CA ILE A 59 4.21 15.29 0.92
C ILE A 59 4.37 13.78 0.92
N VAL A 60 4.75 13.19 2.06
CA VAL A 60 4.87 11.73 2.19
C VAL A 60 3.52 11.06 2.02
N GLY A 61 2.44 11.55 2.62
CA GLY A 61 1.10 10.98 2.44
C GLY A 61 0.66 10.93 0.98
N ILE A 62 0.90 12.02 0.24
CA ILE A 62 0.68 12.05 -1.22
C ILE A 62 1.59 11.01 -1.91
N ALA A 63 2.88 10.98 -1.57
CA ALA A 63 3.84 10.02 -2.14
C ALA A 63 3.46 8.56 -1.85
N SER A 64 2.95 8.23 -0.67
CA SER A 64 2.53 6.87 -0.28
C SER A 64 1.34 6.41 -1.13
N SER A 65 0.34 7.29 -1.31
CA SER A 65 -0.80 7.00 -2.20
C SER A 65 -0.35 6.79 -3.64
N CYS A 66 0.60 7.60 -4.12
CA CYS A 66 1.18 7.46 -5.45
C CYS A 66 1.98 6.17 -5.62
N LEU A 67 2.74 5.78 -4.59
CA LEU A 67 3.53 4.55 -4.57
C LEU A 67 2.62 3.33 -4.71
N TRP A 68 1.53 3.28 -3.96
CA TRP A 68 0.61 2.14 -3.97
C TRP A 68 -0.11 2.00 -5.31
N ALA A 69 -0.61 3.11 -5.86
CA ALA A 69 -1.23 3.14 -7.18
C ALA A 69 -0.23 2.78 -8.30
N ALA A 70 1.02 3.25 -8.23
CA ALA A 70 2.07 2.90 -9.19
C ALA A 70 2.40 1.41 -9.15
N LYS A 71 2.47 0.80 -7.95
CA LYS A 71 2.65 -0.65 -7.78
C LYS A 71 1.51 -1.44 -8.42
N CYS A 72 0.26 -1.07 -8.14
CA CYS A 72 -0.92 -1.74 -8.70
C CYS A 72 -0.96 -1.66 -10.22
N ALA A 73 -0.67 -0.48 -10.79
CA ALA A 73 -0.59 -0.30 -12.23
C ALA A 73 0.54 -1.17 -12.83
N TYR A 74 1.73 -1.15 -12.22
CA TYR A 74 2.86 -1.94 -12.70
C TYR A 74 2.58 -3.44 -12.73
N ILE A 75 1.97 -3.96 -11.65
CA ILE A 75 1.58 -5.37 -11.52
C ILE A 75 0.53 -5.73 -12.58
N THR A 76 -0.50 -4.89 -12.74
CA THR A 76 -1.58 -5.13 -13.69
C THR A 76 -1.07 -5.16 -15.14
N GLU A 77 -0.23 -4.19 -15.53
CA GLU A 77 0.35 -4.14 -16.87
C GLU A 77 1.28 -5.33 -17.14
N SER A 78 2.09 -5.72 -16.15
CA SER A 78 2.96 -6.90 -16.24
C SER A 78 2.14 -8.19 -16.40
N ALA A 79 1.07 -8.34 -15.61
CA ALA A 79 0.14 -9.46 -15.69
C ALA A 79 -0.60 -9.51 -17.04
N LEU A 80 -1.03 -8.36 -17.58
CA LEU A 80 -1.67 -8.27 -18.89
C LEU A 80 -0.70 -8.65 -20.02
N LYS A 81 0.57 -8.24 -19.94
CA LYS A 81 1.59 -8.67 -20.90
C LYS A 81 1.83 -10.17 -20.83
N TYR A 82 1.90 -10.73 -19.63
CA TYR A 82 2.03 -12.18 -19.42
C TYR A 82 0.83 -12.96 -19.96
N ALA A 83 -0.40 -12.49 -19.71
CA ALA A 83 -1.63 -13.10 -20.21
C ALA A 83 -1.67 -13.17 -21.74
N LYS A 84 -1.20 -12.10 -22.42
CA LYS A 84 -1.11 -12.06 -23.89
C LYS A 84 -0.09 -13.04 -24.44
N LEU A 85 1.06 -13.22 -23.78
CA LEU A 85 2.13 -14.11 -24.23
C LEU A 85 1.80 -15.60 -24.04
N ASN A 86 1.10 -15.93 -22.95
CA ASN A 86 0.74 -17.32 -22.62
C ASN A 86 -0.70 -17.70 -23.03
N VAL A 87 -1.42 -16.80 -23.69
CA VAL A 87 -2.81 -17.01 -24.12
C VAL A 87 -3.71 -17.43 -22.95
N GLU A 88 -3.55 -16.77 -21.80
CA GLU A 88 -4.37 -16.98 -20.60
C GLU A 88 -5.37 -15.83 -20.39
N SER A 89 -6.48 -16.09 -19.69
CA SER A 89 -7.45 -15.04 -19.38
C SER A 89 -6.90 -14.03 -18.37
N SER A 90 -6.97 -12.73 -18.70
CA SER A 90 -6.54 -11.64 -17.81
C SER A 90 -7.22 -11.68 -16.44
N SER A 91 -8.49 -12.11 -16.41
CA SER A 91 -9.27 -12.25 -15.16
C SER A 91 -8.73 -13.33 -14.22
N THR A 92 -7.88 -14.24 -14.70
CA THR A 92 -7.20 -15.25 -13.88
C THR A 92 -5.76 -14.84 -13.55
N VAL A 93 -5.04 -14.29 -14.53
CA VAL A 93 -3.63 -13.92 -14.37
C VAL A 93 -3.46 -12.72 -13.44
N ILE A 94 -4.32 -11.70 -13.53
CA ILE A 94 -4.21 -10.49 -12.71
C ILE A 94 -4.33 -10.84 -11.20
N PRO A 95 -5.37 -11.53 -10.72
CA PRO A 95 -5.45 -11.93 -9.31
C PRO A 95 -4.28 -12.81 -8.86
N ARG A 96 -3.75 -13.68 -9.73
CA ARG A 96 -2.57 -14.52 -9.42
C ARG A 96 -1.33 -13.66 -9.13
N PHE A 97 -1.07 -12.65 -9.96
CA PHE A 97 0.05 -11.73 -9.76
C PHE A 97 -0.12 -10.87 -8.48
N PHE A 98 -1.35 -10.41 -8.22
CA PHE A 98 -1.65 -9.71 -6.96
C PHE A 98 -1.50 -10.62 -5.73
N GLY A 99 -1.88 -11.90 -5.82
CA GLY A 99 -1.67 -12.88 -4.75
C GLY A 99 -0.19 -13.02 -4.38
N PHE A 100 0.70 -13.20 -5.36
CA PHE A 100 2.15 -13.22 -5.10
C PHE A 100 2.66 -11.90 -4.51
N PHE A 101 2.19 -10.76 -5.03
CA PHE A 101 2.58 -9.45 -4.49
C PHE A 101 2.19 -9.30 -3.01
N PHE A 102 0.95 -9.65 -2.65
CA PHE A 102 0.47 -9.56 -1.27
C PHE A 102 1.18 -10.57 -0.36
N MET A 103 1.49 -11.77 -0.85
CA MET A 103 2.32 -12.73 -0.11
C MET A 103 3.67 -12.11 0.30
N PHE A 104 4.42 -11.53 -0.65
CA PHE A 104 5.69 -10.87 -0.34
C PHE A 104 5.52 -9.62 0.53
N TYR A 105 4.43 -8.87 0.34
CA TYR A 105 4.11 -7.70 1.16
C TYR A 105 3.92 -8.11 2.64
N HIS A 106 3.14 -9.16 2.90
CA HIS A 106 2.87 -9.64 4.25
C HIS A 106 4.07 -10.38 4.88
N VAL A 107 4.87 -11.10 4.10
CA VAL A 107 6.18 -11.60 4.57
C VAL A 107 7.08 -10.44 5.01
N GLY A 108 7.06 -9.32 4.27
CA GLY A 108 7.75 -8.10 4.69
C GLY A 108 7.24 -7.55 6.03
N GLN A 109 5.93 -7.62 6.30
CA GLN A 109 5.37 -7.25 7.61
C GLN A 109 5.85 -8.19 8.72
N VAL A 110 5.88 -9.50 8.48
CA VAL A 110 6.43 -10.48 9.43
C VAL A 110 7.87 -10.14 9.79
N LEU A 111 8.73 -9.92 8.79
CA LEU A 111 10.13 -9.59 9.00
C LEU A 111 10.32 -8.24 9.72
N GLY A 112 9.55 -7.21 9.35
CA GLY A 112 9.62 -5.89 9.99
C GLY A 112 9.17 -5.91 11.45
N ASN A 113 8.08 -6.63 11.74
CA ASN A 113 7.57 -6.79 13.10
C ASN A 113 8.53 -7.59 13.98
N LEU A 114 9.09 -8.69 13.46
CA LEU A 114 10.09 -9.49 14.16
C LEU A 114 11.36 -8.67 14.45
N LEU A 115 11.88 -7.97 13.44
CA LEU A 115 13.04 -7.10 13.58
C LEU A 115 12.80 -6.02 14.65
N SER A 116 11.62 -5.40 14.66
CA SER A 116 11.29 -4.36 15.63
C SER A 116 11.24 -4.90 17.06
N SER A 117 10.58 -6.05 17.27
CA SER A 117 10.50 -6.70 18.58
C SER A 117 11.84 -7.18 19.10
N LEU A 118 12.71 -7.73 18.24
CA LEU A 118 14.06 -8.19 18.64
C LEU A 118 14.96 -7.03 19.09
N ILE A 119 14.91 -5.90 18.38
CA ILE A 119 15.68 -4.71 18.74
C ILE A 119 15.15 -4.07 20.04
N LEU A 120 13.82 -3.99 20.19
CA LEU A 120 13.19 -3.38 21.36
C LEU A 120 13.32 -4.26 22.62
N GLY A 121 13.26 -5.59 22.47
CA GLY A 121 13.46 -6.56 23.53
C GLY A 121 14.93 -6.79 23.92
N GLY A 122 15.89 -6.11 23.29
CA GLY A 122 17.32 -6.22 23.62
C GLY A 122 17.91 -7.62 23.38
N GLY A 123 17.35 -8.40 22.46
CA GLY A 123 17.77 -9.79 22.19
C GLY A 123 17.42 -10.81 23.27
N ALA A 124 16.73 -10.40 24.34
CA ALA A 124 16.22 -11.31 25.35
C ALA A 124 14.98 -12.03 24.80
N LEU A 125 15.10 -13.34 24.55
CA LEU A 125 13.98 -14.24 24.21
C LEU A 125 13.09 -14.56 25.43
N TRP A 126 13.29 -13.87 26.56
CA TRP A 126 12.82 -14.31 27.86
C TRP A 126 11.38 -13.89 28.11
N GLN A 127 10.51 -14.90 28.03
CA GLN A 127 9.24 -14.99 28.75
C GLN A 127 9.48 -14.62 30.23
N LEU A 128 9.21 -13.38 30.63
CA LEU A 128 8.56 -13.24 31.92
C LEU A 128 7.16 -13.82 31.72
N VAL A 129 6.87 -14.90 32.45
CA VAL A 129 5.50 -15.44 32.60
C VAL A 129 4.62 -14.22 32.87
N PRO A 130 3.70 -13.87 31.94
CA PRO A 130 2.80 -12.78 32.20
C PRO A 130 2.02 -13.15 33.43
N ASP A 131 2.05 -12.29 34.44
CA ASP A 131 1.28 -12.48 35.65
C ASP A 131 -0.20 -12.65 35.26
N ASP A 132 -0.79 -13.80 35.57
CA ASP A 132 -2.12 -14.28 35.13
C ASP A 132 -3.25 -13.52 35.86
N HIS A 133 -3.29 -12.21 35.67
CA HIS A 133 -4.33 -11.35 36.20
C HIS A 133 -4.99 -10.53 35.10
N VAL A 134 -6.31 -10.52 35.11
CA VAL A 134 -7.12 -9.69 34.20
C VAL A 134 -6.84 -8.21 34.46
N ASP A 135 -6.44 -7.47 33.43
CA ASP A 135 -6.30 -6.02 33.49
C ASP A 135 -7.59 -5.36 32.99
N TYR A 136 -8.35 -4.76 33.91
CA TYR A 136 -9.61 -4.09 33.61
C TYR A 136 -9.45 -2.70 32.97
N THR A 137 -8.23 -2.16 32.90
CA THR A 137 -7.92 -0.83 32.35
C THR A 137 -7.44 -0.87 30.89
N CYS A 138 -7.08 -2.06 30.39
CA CYS A 138 -6.69 -2.28 29.00
C CYS A 138 -7.88 -2.72 28.13
N GLY A 139 -7.66 -2.79 26.81
CA GLY A 139 -8.67 -3.23 25.84
C GLY A 139 -9.79 -2.22 25.63
N HIS A 140 -11.04 -2.66 25.77
CA HIS A 140 -12.22 -1.81 25.54
C HIS A 140 -12.35 -0.66 26.56
N ASN A 141 -11.78 -0.79 27.76
CA ASN A 141 -11.78 0.24 28.80
C ASN A 141 -10.56 1.18 28.74
N PHE A 142 -9.76 1.12 27.67
CA PHE A 142 -8.52 1.87 27.56
C PHE A 142 -8.75 3.39 27.64
N ALA A 143 -8.35 3.98 28.77
CA ALA A 143 -8.41 5.42 29.02
C ALA A 143 -7.05 5.94 29.49
N LEU A 144 -6.49 6.91 28.76
CA LEU A 144 -5.12 7.41 28.97
C LEU A 144 -4.82 7.96 30.38
N LEU A 145 -5.85 8.32 31.15
CA LEU A 145 -5.72 8.95 32.47
C LEU A 145 -5.89 7.98 33.64
N ASN A 146 -6.49 6.81 33.41
CA ASN A 146 -6.87 5.85 34.47
C ASN A 146 -6.30 4.45 34.18
N LEU A 147 -5.02 4.37 33.82
CA LEU A 147 -4.34 3.10 33.56
C LEU A 147 -3.77 2.49 34.84
N SER A 148 -3.70 1.16 34.90
CA SER A 148 -2.94 0.45 35.93
C SER A 148 -1.46 0.85 35.88
N SER A 149 -0.76 0.79 37.01
CA SER A 149 0.69 1.09 37.06
C SER A 149 1.50 0.19 36.12
N ARG A 150 1.09 -1.07 35.98
CA ARG A 150 1.63 -2.05 35.02
C ARG A 150 1.41 -1.59 33.58
N ALA A 151 0.18 -1.22 33.22
CA ALA A 151 -0.13 -0.74 31.88
C ALA A 151 0.66 0.53 31.53
N GLN A 152 0.81 1.45 32.49
CA GLN A 152 1.62 2.66 32.32
C GLN A 152 3.12 2.33 32.11
N GLN A 153 3.65 1.34 32.83
CA GLN A 153 5.02 0.85 32.63
C GLN A 153 5.19 0.18 31.26
N ASN A 154 4.24 -0.66 30.84
CA ASN A 154 4.22 -1.33 29.55
C ASN A 154 4.19 -0.36 28.37
N LEU A 155 3.51 0.78 28.54
CA LEU A 155 3.40 1.87 27.57
C LEU A 155 4.53 2.92 27.67
N SER A 156 5.48 2.74 28.60
CA SER A 156 6.59 3.66 28.77
C SER A 156 7.49 3.70 27.53
N ALA A 157 8.01 4.87 27.19
CA ALA A 157 8.78 5.04 25.96
C ALA A 157 10.06 4.18 25.98
N PRO A 158 10.37 3.46 24.88
CA PRO A 158 11.57 2.63 24.80
C PRO A 158 12.85 3.48 24.87
N SER A 159 13.97 2.83 25.20
CA SER A 159 15.27 3.49 25.30
C SER A 159 15.63 4.21 23.99
N ARG A 160 16.30 5.37 24.11
CA ARG A 160 16.68 6.18 22.94
C ARG A 160 17.50 5.37 21.93
N LEU A 161 18.38 4.50 22.41
CA LEU A 161 19.21 3.64 21.57
C LEU A 161 18.37 2.63 20.78
N ALA A 162 17.41 1.95 21.42
CA ALA A 162 16.55 0.99 20.73
C ALA A 162 15.70 1.67 19.64
N PHE A 163 15.10 2.83 19.96
CA PHE A 163 14.36 3.62 18.96
C PHE A 163 15.23 4.03 17.77
N ILE A 164 16.46 4.50 18.03
CA ILE A 164 17.41 4.90 16.98
C ILE A 164 17.80 3.71 16.11
N SER A 165 18.08 2.55 16.71
CA SER A 165 18.44 1.33 15.98
C SER A 165 17.32 0.87 15.05
N VAL A 166 16.07 0.81 15.54
CA VAL A 166 14.91 0.41 14.71
C VAL A 166 14.78 1.32 13.49
N VAL A 167 14.75 2.64 13.70
CA VAL A 167 14.61 3.61 12.60
C VAL A 167 15.79 3.56 11.63
N GLY A 168 17.02 3.37 12.15
CA GLY A 168 18.23 3.25 11.33
C GLY A 168 18.20 2.04 10.39
N VAL A 169 17.77 0.87 10.89
CA VAL A 169 17.63 -0.33 10.04
C VAL A 169 16.55 -0.12 8.97
N TYR A 170 15.40 0.46 9.33
CA TYR A 170 14.36 0.79 8.34
C TYR A 170 14.86 1.73 7.23
N LEU A 171 15.66 2.73 7.58
CA LEU A 171 16.26 3.65 6.62
C LEU A 171 17.22 2.93 5.67
N LEU A 172 18.07 2.03 6.19
CA LEU A 172 18.98 1.22 5.37
C LEU A 172 18.19 0.35 4.37
N CYS A 173 17.14 -0.34 4.84
CA CYS A 173 16.27 -1.12 3.98
C CYS A 173 15.60 -0.27 2.89
N ALA A 174 15.15 0.95 3.22
CA ALA A 174 14.54 1.87 2.26
C ALA A 174 15.54 2.33 1.18
N LEU A 175 16.80 2.60 1.55
CA LEU A 175 17.87 2.95 0.60
C LEU A 175 18.22 1.78 -0.31
N LEU A 176 18.34 0.57 0.22
CA LEU A 176 18.55 -0.64 -0.57
C LEU A 176 17.40 -0.85 -1.57
N ALA A 177 16.15 -0.73 -1.13
CA ALA A 177 14.99 -0.83 -2.01
C ALA A 177 15.00 0.23 -3.13
N LEU A 178 15.42 1.46 -2.83
CA LEU A 178 15.55 2.53 -3.82
C LEU A 178 16.60 2.17 -4.89
N ILE A 179 17.75 1.66 -4.48
CA ILE A 179 18.81 1.22 -5.39
C ILE A 179 18.31 0.09 -6.28
N THR A 180 17.67 -0.94 -5.69
CA THR A 180 17.13 -2.08 -6.42
C THR A 180 16.09 -1.64 -7.46
N VAL A 181 15.10 -0.82 -7.09
CA VAL A 181 14.07 -0.35 -8.03
C VAL A 181 14.66 0.53 -9.13
N LYS A 182 15.63 1.40 -8.80
CA LYS A 182 16.26 2.28 -9.78
C LYS A 182 17.03 1.48 -10.84
N TRP A 183 17.78 0.47 -10.41
CA TRP A 183 18.69 -0.30 -11.28
C TRP A 183 17.99 -1.46 -11.99
N PHE A 184 17.21 -2.27 -11.28
CA PHE A 184 16.64 -3.51 -11.81
C PHE A 184 15.25 -3.34 -12.46
N LEU A 185 14.47 -2.33 -12.05
CA LEU A 185 13.11 -2.20 -12.58
C LEU A 185 13.16 -1.60 -13.98
N ASN A 186 12.70 -2.34 -14.99
CA ASN A 186 12.58 -1.79 -16.34
C ASN A 186 11.38 -0.84 -16.45
N PRO A 187 11.50 0.30 -17.16
CA PRO A 187 10.37 1.17 -17.42
C PRO A 187 9.33 0.41 -18.26
N LEU A 188 8.09 0.35 -17.78
CA LEU A 188 6.98 -0.13 -18.59
C LEU A 188 6.76 0.86 -19.73
N GLN A 189 6.94 0.40 -20.96
CA GLN A 189 6.61 1.17 -22.14
C GLN A 189 5.09 1.35 -22.18
N LYS A 190 4.62 2.59 -22.24
CA LYS A 190 3.21 2.90 -22.48
C LYS A 190 2.78 2.20 -23.76
N GLN A 191 1.75 1.36 -23.68
CA GLN A 191 1.20 0.67 -24.84
C GLN A 191 0.37 1.66 -25.68
N THR A 192 1.05 2.64 -26.31
CA THR A 192 0.49 3.49 -27.39
C THR A 192 0.26 2.66 -28.67
N THR A 193 0.60 1.37 -28.66
CA THR A 193 0.57 0.46 -29.82
C THR A 193 -0.68 -0.44 -29.85
N LEU A 194 -1.83 0.01 -29.34
CA LEU A 194 -3.12 -0.67 -29.59
C LEU A 194 -4.19 0.24 -30.22
N THR A 195 -3.82 1.45 -30.63
CA THR A 195 -4.62 2.26 -31.57
C THR A 195 -4.08 2.10 -32.99
N ASN A 196 -2.77 1.89 -33.18
CA ASN A 196 -2.21 1.71 -34.51
C ASN A 196 -2.47 0.32 -35.11
N ILE A 197 -2.85 -0.69 -34.31
CA ILE A 197 -3.22 -2.02 -34.83
C ILE A 197 -4.71 -2.06 -35.23
N THR A 198 -5.60 -1.37 -34.51
CA THR A 198 -7.01 -1.23 -34.91
C THR A 198 -7.18 -0.24 -36.06
N VAL A 199 -6.37 0.81 -36.15
CA VAL A 199 -6.34 1.68 -37.34
C VAL A 199 -5.73 0.96 -38.54
N LYS A 200 -4.65 0.17 -38.38
CA LYS A 200 -4.10 -0.61 -39.52
C LYS A 200 -4.98 -1.80 -39.93
N LYS A 201 -5.73 -2.46 -39.03
CA LYS A 201 -6.69 -3.50 -39.43
C LYS A 201 -7.91 -2.93 -40.16
N ASN A 202 -8.42 -1.78 -39.72
CA ASN A 202 -9.54 -1.10 -40.39
C ASN A 202 -9.15 -0.41 -41.71
N GLN A 203 -7.86 -0.33 -42.06
CA GLN A 203 -7.39 0.18 -43.35
C GLN A 203 -6.96 -0.93 -44.33
N VAL A 204 -6.77 -2.16 -43.84
CA VAL A 204 -6.39 -3.32 -44.68
C VAL A 204 -7.58 -4.21 -45.03
N ASP A 205 -8.67 -4.19 -44.24
CA ASP A 205 -9.88 -4.98 -44.52
C ASP A 205 -10.92 -4.28 -45.42
N THR A 206 -10.69 -3.04 -45.86
CA THR A 206 -11.63 -2.28 -46.71
C THR A 206 -11.24 -2.22 -48.20
N THR A 207 -10.23 -2.98 -48.63
CA THR A 207 -9.79 -3.07 -50.04
C THR A 207 -10.08 -4.42 -50.71
N LYS A 208 -11.04 -5.19 -50.16
CA LYS A 208 -11.59 -6.39 -50.82
C LYS A 208 -13.12 -6.46 -50.71
N SER A 209 -13.80 -5.50 -51.31
CA SER A 209 -15.14 -5.71 -51.88
C SER A 209 -15.56 -4.46 -52.65
N CYS A 210 -15.28 -4.46 -53.94
CA CYS A 210 -16.15 -4.02 -55.02
C CYS A 210 -15.28 -3.91 -56.27
N ALA A 211 -15.58 -4.77 -57.24
CA ALA A 211 -15.04 -4.70 -58.58
C ALA A 211 -15.78 -3.60 -59.37
N GLU A 212 -15.02 -3.04 -60.31
CA GLU A 212 -15.47 -2.68 -61.66
C GLU A 212 -15.75 -1.19 -62.01
N GLU A 213 -14.93 -0.75 -62.99
CA GLU A 213 -15.13 0.24 -64.06
C GLU A 213 -14.68 1.74 -63.98
N HIS A 214 -13.73 2.00 -64.90
CA HIS A 214 -13.57 3.10 -65.86
C HIS A 214 -12.96 4.49 -65.51
N LEU A 215 -11.74 4.67 -66.08
CA LEU A 215 -11.18 5.83 -66.81
C LEU A 215 -11.39 7.27 -66.28
N LEU A 216 -10.30 7.95 -65.88
CA LEU A 216 -9.62 9.03 -66.63
C LEU A 216 -8.67 9.86 -65.74
N GLN A 217 -7.42 9.93 -66.20
CA GLN A 217 -6.49 11.08 -66.22
C GLN A 217 -6.32 12.04 -65.01
N ASN A 218 -5.04 12.10 -64.62
CA ASN A 218 -4.18 13.29 -64.56
C ASN A 218 -4.20 14.22 -63.34
N ASN A 219 -2.98 14.34 -62.80
CA ASN A 219 -2.25 15.55 -62.44
C ASN A 219 -2.84 16.49 -61.37
N THR A 220 -2.01 16.81 -60.38
CA THR A 220 -1.36 18.14 -60.21
C THR A 220 -1.11 18.40 -58.71
N THR A 221 0.15 18.19 -58.30
CA THR A 221 1.02 19.24 -57.70
C THR A 221 0.65 19.86 -56.34
N ASN A 222 1.60 19.71 -55.42
CA ASN A 222 2.02 20.64 -54.36
C ASN A 222 1.09 20.92 -53.16
N ASN A 223 1.56 20.54 -51.97
CA ASN A 223 2.10 21.51 -51.01
C ASN A 223 2.67 20.82 -49.76
N THR A 224 3.99 20.61 -49.78
CA THR A 224 4.83 20.50 -48.58
C THR A 224 4.94 21.88 -47.93
N THR A 225 4.16 22.15 -46.90
CA THR A 225 4.55 22.96 -45.71
C THR A 225 3.34 23.16 -44.78
N THR A 226 3.09 22.21 -43.88
CA THR A 226 2.36 22.46 -42.61
C THR A 226 2.59 21.34 -41.58
N ALA A 227 3.72 20.64 -41.66
CA ALA A 227 4.01 19.48 -40.81
C ALA A 227 4.92 19.79 -39.61
N ASN A 228 5.10 21.06 -39.22
CA ASN A 228 5.98 21.43 -38.08
C ASN A 228 5.36 22.44 -37.09
N LYS A 229 4.02 22.52 -37.02
CA LYS A 229 3.33 23.38 -36.03
C LYS A 229 2.04 22.76 -35.48
N LYS A 230 2.02 21.44 -35.27
CA LYS A 230 0.90 20.70 -34.66
C LYS A 230 1.31 19.69 -33.59
N ASP A 231 2.58 19.65 -33.17
CA ASP A 231 3.07 18.72 -32.14
C ASP A 231 3.25 19.36 -30.75
N GLU A 232 3.03 20.66 -30.60
CA GLU A 232 3.04 21.35 -29.29
C GLU A 232 1.64 21.68 -28.73
N ILE A 233 0.56 21.38 -29.46
CA ILE A 233 -0.82 21.57 -29.01
C ILE A 233 -1.50 20.21 -28.92
N ASN A 234 -1.43 19.58 -27.72
CA ASN A 234 -2.45 18.68 -27.14
C ASN A 234 -1.95 17.77 -25.99
N GLN A 235 -0.87 18.14 -25.28
CA GLN A 235 -0.50 17.41 -24.06
C GLN A 235 -1.34 17.83 -22.83
N ASN A 236 -1.85 19.07 -22.81
CA ASN A 236 -2.69 19.59 -21.73
C ASN A 236 -4.18 19.20 -21.89
N ASP A 237 -4.73 19.22 -23.11
CA ASP A 237 -6.10 18.78 -23.39
C ASP A 237 -6.31 17.29 -23.09
N PHE A 238 -5.33 16.45 -23.48
CA PHE A 238 -5.36 15.03 -23.16
C PHE A 238 -5.42 14.76 -21.65
N SER A 239 -4.86 15.64 -20.81
CA SER A 239 -4.85 15.46 -19.36
C SER A 239 -6.19 15.82 -18.71
N VAL A 240 -6.88 16.86 -19.20
CA VAL A 240 -8.16 17.33 -18.64
C VAL A 240 -9.31 16.46 -19.12
N ASP A 241 -9.29 16.03 -20.38
CA ASP A 241 -10.32 15.14 -20.93
C ASP A 241 -10.29 13.76 -20.29
N VAL A 242 -9.10 13.16 -20.13
CA VAL A 242 -8.96 11.87 -19.43
C VAL A 242 -9.39 12.00 -17.97
N PHE A 243 -9.14 13.14 -17.33
CA PHE A 243 -9.62 13.42 -15.99
C PHE A 243 -11.15 13.50 -15.92
N ARG A 244 -11.79 14.27 -16.80
CA ARG A 244 -13.25 14.39 -16.87
C ARG A 244 -13.92 13.04 -17.16
N LEU A 245 -13.32 12.24 -18.03
CA LEU A 245 -13.76 10.88 -18.33
C LEU A 245 -13.64 9.95 -17.11
N SER A 246 -12.54 10.05 -16.36
CA SER A 246 -12.32 9.27 -15.13
C SER A 246 -13.35 9.61 -14.05
N LEU A 247 -13.65 10.90 -13.87
CA LEU A 247 -14.71 11.38 -12.96
C LEU A 247 -16.09 10.88 -13.38
N ARG A 248 -16.44 10.98 -14.67
CA ARG A 248 -17.71 10.50 -15.19
C ARG A 248 -17.87 8.98 -15.04
N ASN A 249 -16.76 8.23 -15.12
CA ASN A 249 -16.77 6.78 -14.87
C ASN A 249 -17.06 6.44 -13.41
N TRP A 250 -16.71 7.33 -12.47
CA TRP A 250 -16.96 7.13 -11.04
C TRP A 250 -18.44 7.32 -10.67
N SER A 251 -19.21 8.04 -11.48
CA SER A 251 -20.68 8.16 -11.36
C SER A 251 -21.43 6.90 -11.79
N ARG A 252 -20.75 5.81 -12.19
CA ARG A 252 -21.39 4.52 -12.50
C ARG A 252 -21.72 3.77 -11.20
N PRO A 253 -22.82 2.99 -11.15
CA PRO A 253 -23.28 2.35 -9.92
C PRO A 253 -22.32 1.28 -9.37
N LYS A 254 -21.59 0.58 -10.23
CA LYS A 254 -20.67 -0.50 -9.83
C LYS A 254 -19.48 -0.02 -8.98
N PRO A 255 -18.66 0.96 -9.40
CA PRO A 255 -17.58 1.48 -8.56
C PRO A 255 -18.09 2.19 -7.29
N LEU A 256 -19.29 2.79 -7.34
CA LEU A 256 -19.91 3.44 -6.19
C LEU A 256 -20.19 2.44 -5.05
N LEU A 257 -20.65 1.23 -5.39
CA LEU A 257 -20.93 0.16 -4.42
C LEU A 257 -19.65 -0.37 -3.74
N LEU A 258 -18.48 -0.21 -4.35
CA LEU A 258 -17.19 -0.62 -3.78
C LEU A 258 -16.61 0.42 -2.79
N ILE A 259 -17.12 1.66 -2.78
CA ILE A 259 -16.58 2.72 -1.92
C ILE A 259 -16.76 2.40 -0.43
N PRO A 260 -17.96 2.00 0.06
CA PRO A 260 -18.15 1.67 1.47
C PRO A 260 -17.24 0.53 1.93
N LEU A 261 -17.07 -0.49 1.10
CA LEU A 261 -16.17 -1.61 1.37
C LEU A 261 -14.71 -1.12 1.48
N THR A 262 -14.27 -0.24 0.58
CA THR A 262 -12.90 0.30 0.62
C THR A 262 -12.66 1.16 1.88
N ILE A 263 -13.67 1.93 2.29
CA ILE A 263 -13.61 2.73 3.52
C ILE A 263 -13.51 1.82 4.74
N PHE A 264 -14.34 0.77 4.79
CA PHE A 264 -14.31 -0.22 5.88
C PHE A 264 -12.93 -0.86 6.03
N ASN A 265 -12.32 -1.35 4.94
CA ASN A 265 -10.98 -1.93 4.97
C ASN A 265 -9.92 -0.90 5.47
N GLY A 266 -10.07 0.38 5.14
CA GLY A 266 -9.19 1.44 5.64
C GLY A 266 -9.33 1.68 7.14
N ILE A 267 -10.55 1.65 7.67
CA ILE A 267 -10.84 1.78 9.10
C ILE A 267 -10.28 0.58 9.86
N GLU A 268 -10.45 -0.63 9.34
CA GLU A 268 -9.93 -1.86 9.94
C GLU A 268 -8.40 -1.82 10.07
N GLN A 269 -7.69 -1.45 9.01
CA GLN A 269 -6.23 -1.31 9.05
C GLN A 269 -5.77 -0.25 10.07
N ALA A 270 -6.50 0.87 10.15
CA ALA A 270 -6.21 1.91 11.15
C ALA A 270 -6.47 1.44 12.59
N PHE A 271 -7.53 0.66 12.79
CA PHE A 271 -7.86 0.05 14.09
C PHE A 271 -6.76 -0.93 14.53
N VAL A 272 -6.33 -1.85 13.66
CA VAL A 272 -5.28 -2.83 13.97
C VAL A 272 -3.98 -2.13 14.32
N VAL A 273 -3.52 -1.23 13.45
CA VAL A 273 -2.21 -0.58 13.59
C VAL A 273 -2.17 0.44 14.71
N GLY A 274 -3.29 1.13 14.99
CA GLY A 274 -3.34 2.25 15.94
C GLY A 274 -3.92 1.91 17.32
N LEU A 275 -5.07 1.24 17.35
CA LEU A 275 -5.81 0.98 18.59
C LEU A 275 -5.50 -0.39 19.16
N TYR A 276 -5.55 -1.44 18.36
CA TYR A 276 -5.30 -2.79 18.85
C TYR A 276 -3.86 -2.97 19.35
N THR A 277 -2.85 -2.51 18.59
CA THR A 277 -1.45 -2.53 19.04
C THR A 277 -1.21 -1.77 20.33
N LYS A 278 -1.95 -0.68 20.60
CA LYS A 278 -1.73 0.20 21.75
C LYS A 278 -2.58 -0.18 22.95
N ALA A 279 -3.90 -0.26 22.77
CA ALA A 279 -4.89 -0.46 23.82
C ALA A 279 -4.98 -1.91 24.29
N PHE A 280 -4.74 -2.89 23.40
CA PHE A 280 -4.78 -4.31 23.74
C PHE A 280 -3.36 -4.85 23.93
N ALA A 281 -2.59 -4.99 22.85
CA ALA A 281 -1.28 -5.64 22.91
C ALA A 281 -0.27 -4.85 23.75
N GLY A 282 -0.08 -3.56 23.46
CA GLY A 282 0.91 -2.71 24.12
C GLY A 282 0.58 -2.44 25.59
N CYS A 283 -0.69 -2.25 25.93
CA CYS A 283 -1.15 -2.03 27.30
C CYS A 283 -0.90 -3.27 28.18
N ALA A 284 -1.27 -4.46 27.71
CA ALA A 284 -1.20 -5.68 28.51
C ALA A 284 0.17 -6.39 28.47
N LEU A 285 0.81 -6.45 27.30
CA LEU A 285 2.04 -7.22 27.08
C LEU A 285 3.30 -6.34 27.01
N GLY A 286 3.15 -5.04 26.77
CA GLY A 286 4.26 -4.11 26.58
C GLY A 286 4.67 -3.91 25.12
N ILE A 287 5.38 -2.80 24.86
CA ILE A 287 5.73 -2.37 23.50
C ILE A 287 6.65 -3.36 22.77
N ASN A 288 7.48 -4.10 23.49
CA ASN A 288 8.41 -5.07 22.91
C ASN A 288 7.69 -6.29 22.30
N GLU A 289 6.48 -6.60 22.77
CA GLU A 289 5.70 -7.77 22.39
C GLU A 289 4.74 -7.50 21.22
N ILE A 290 4.50 -6.23 20.88
CA ILE A 290 3.59 -5.82 19.81
C ILE A 290 3.99 -6.46 18.48
N GLY A 291 5.29 -6.48 18.16
CA GLY A 291 5.77 -7.07 16.91
C GLY A 291 5.56 -8.58 16.87
N PHE A 292 5.77 -9.32 17.96
CA PHE A 292 5.50 -10.76 18.01
C PHE A 292 4.01 -11.08 17.78
N VAL A 293 3.10 -10.28 18.35
CA VAL A 293 1.66 -10.43 18.08
C VAL A 293 1.34 -10.14 16.61
N MET A 294 1.94 -9.08 16.05
CA MET A 294 1.72 -8.66 14.65
C MET A 294 2.41 -9.56 13.61
N VAL A 295 3.29 -10.48 14.01
CA VAL A 295 3.80 -11.54 13.13
C VAL A 295 2.66 -12.45 12.69
N TRP A 296 1.70 -12.77 13.57
CA TRP A 296 0.56 -13.62 13.23
C TRP A 296 -0.38 -12.98 12.21
N PHE A 297 -0.60 -11.66 12.33
CA PHE A 297 -1.30 -10.87 11.31
C PHE A 297 -0.65 -11.03 9.93
N GLY A 298 0.67 -10.85 9.83
CA GLY A 298 1.40 -11.00 8.58
C GLY A 298 1.44 -12.44 8.05
N LEU A 299 1.61 -13.43 8.92
CA LEU A 299 1.68 -14.84 8.51
C LEU A 299 0.35 -15.31 7.93
N ILE A 300 -0.75 -15.04 8.63
CA ILE A 300 -2.09 -15.47 8.20
C ILE A 300 -2.51 -14.73 6.94
N ALA A 301 -2.23 -13.42 6.82
CA ALA A 301 -2.49 -12.65 5.60
C ALA A 301 -1.64 -13.13 4.40
N ALA A 302 -0.39 -13.56 4.63
CA ALA A 302 0.44 -14.15 3.57
C ALA A 302 -0.16 -15.48 3.08
N CYS A 303 -0.56 -16.37 4.00
CA CYS A 303 -1.22 -17.62 3.66
C CYS A 303 -2.55 -17.40 2.92
N SER A 304 -3.40 -16.50 3.43
CA SER A 304 -4.70 -16.23 2.82
C SER A 304 -4.57 -15.66 1.41
N SER A 305 -3.58 -14.79 1.16
CA SER A 305 -3.31 -14.22 -0.18
C SER A 305 -3.04 -15.28 -1.28
N LEU A 306 -2.49 -16.44 -0.91
CA LEU A 306 -2.27 -17.56 -1.82
C LEU A 306 -3.52 -18.41 -2.02
N VAL A 307 -4.30 -18.60 -0.94
CA VAL A 307 -5.50 -19.44 -0.93
C VAL A 307 -6.68 -18.76 -1.61
N PHE A 308 -6.79 -17.43 -1.52
CA PHE A 308 -7.92 -16.67 -2.07
C PHE A 308 -8.12 -16.89 -3.58
N GLY A 309 -7.04 -17.04 -4.35
CA GLY A 309 -7.12 -17.25 -5.80
C GLY A 309 -7.92 -18.51 -6.18
N PRO A 310 -7.48 -19.71 -5.75
CA PRO A 310 -8.24 -20.95 -5.91
C PRO A 310 -9.64 -20.90 -5.29
N LEU A 311 -9.77 -20.30 -4.10
CA LEU A 311 -11.03 -20.29 -3.34
C LEU A 311 -12.14 -19.51 -4.05
N ILE A 312 -11.80 -18.37 -4.69
CA ILE A 312 -12.74 -17.59 -5.51
C ILE A 312 -13.26 -18.40 -6.70
N LYS A 313 -12.43 -19.28 -7.29
CA LYS A 313 -12.87 -20.14 -8.40
C LYS A 313 -13.83 -21.23 -7.94
N LEU A 314 -13.69 -21.69 -6.70
CA LEU A 314 -14.52 -22.77 -6.14
C LEU A 314 -15.89 -22.25 -5.65
N PHE A 315 -15.91 -21.18 -4.85
CA PHE A 315 -17.12 -20.68 -4.19
C PHE A 315 -17.73 -19.42 -4.83
N GLY A 316 -17.04 -18.82 -5.81
CA GLY A 316 -17.41 -17.50 -6.32
C GLY A 316 -17.00 -16.36 -5.39
N ARG A 317 -17.20 -15.12 -5.85
CA ARG A 317 -16.71 -13.91 -5.16
C ARG A 317 -17.58 -13.48 -3.97
N MET A 318 -18.90 -13.63 -4.09
CA MET A 318 -19.85 -13.06 -3.13
C MET A 318 -19.93 -13.84 -1.81
N PRO A 319 -19.95 -15.19 -1.80
CA PRO A 319 -19.91 -15.95 -0.55
C PRO A 319 -18.63 -15.71 0.25
N LEU A 320 -17.50 -15.57 -0.44
CA LEU A 320 -16.22 -15.26 0.18
C LEU A 320 -16.23 -13.90 0.88
N LEU A 321 -16.79 -12.88 0.24
CA LEU A 321 -16.93 -11.54 0.83
C LEU A 321 -17.84 -11.57 2.07
N MET A 322 -18.95 -12.30 2.00
CA MET A 322 -19.87 -12.44 3.14
C MET A 322 -19.22 -13.16 4.32
N PHE A 323 -18.43 -14.21 4.04
CA PHE A 323 -17.68 -14.91 5.07
C PHE A 323 -16.66 -14.00 5.78
N GLY A 324 -15.90 -13.20 5.04
CA GLY A 324 -15.00 -12.19 5.61
C GLY A 324 -15.73 -11.16 6.47
N ALA A 325 -16.86 -10.64 5.98
CA ALA A 325 -17.68 -9.70 6.75
C ALA A 325 -18.20 -10.28 8.08
N VAL A 326 -18.62 -11.56 8.08
CA VAL A 326 -19.07 -12.25 9.30
C VAL A 326 -17.91 -12.44 10.27
N ILE A 327 -16.72 -12.86 9.80
CA ILE A 327 -15.53 -12.99 10.66
C ILE A 327 -15.20 -11.64 11.28
N ASN A 328 -15.14 -10.57 10.48
CA ASN A 328 -14.81 -9.24 10.98
C ASN A 328 -15.82 -8.76 12.02
N LEU A 329 -17.12 -9.00 11.80
CA LEU A 329 -18.16 -8.66 12.76
C LEU A 329 -17.99 -9.45 14.07
N LEU A 330 -17.76 -10.76 13.99
CA LEU A 330 -17.52 -11.61 15.17
C LEU A 330 -16.28 -11.15 15.94
N MET A 331 -15.20 -10.79 15.24
CA MET A 331 -13.98 -10.28 15.87
C MET A 331 -14.21 -8.96 16.60
N LEU A 332 -15.00 -8.05 16.04
CA LEU A 332 -15.39 -6.82 16.72
C LEU A 332 -16.20 -7.11 17.99
N PHE A 333 -17.12 -8.07 17.96
CA PHE A 333 -17.85 -8.49 19.16
C PHE A 333 -16.93 -9.09 20.22
N VAL A 334 -15.99 -9.96 19.84
CA VAL A 334 -14.99 -10.52 20.75
C VAL A 334 -14.19 -9.40 21.42
N LEU A 335 -13.72 -8.42 20.66
CA LEU A 335 -12.94 -7.29 21.18
C LEU A 335 -13.70 -6.39 22.16
N MET A 336 -15.03 -6.32 22.08
CA MET A 336 -15.86 -5.55 23.01
C MET A 336 -16.12 -6.28 24.33
N ILE A 337 -16.16 -7.61 24.31
CA ILE A 337 -16.49 -8.43 25.50
C ILE A 337 -15.21 -8.88 26.23
N TRP A 338 -14.10 -8.99 25.50
CA TRP A 338 -12.89 -9.57 26.02
C TRP A 338 -12.23 -8.70 27.10
N ALA A 339 -12.24 -9.21 28.33
CA ALA A 339 -11.44 -8.71 29.43
C ALA A 339 -9.98 -9.18 29.24
N VAL A 340 -9.07 -8.22 29.11
CA VAL A 340 -7.71 -8.51 28.66
C VAL A 340 -6.91 -9.19 29.77
N ASN A 341 -6.48 -10.43 29.51
CA ASN A 341 -5.59 -11.18 30.39
C ASN A 341 -4.24 -11.40 29.69
N PRO A 342 -3.11 -10.87 30.22
CA PRO A 342 -1.80 -10.99 29.58
C PRO A 342 -1.27 -12.44 29.58
N GLY A 343 -1.79 -13.32 30.43
CA GLY A 343 -1.49 -14.77 30.42
C GLY A 343 -1.88 -15.47 29.12
N ASP A 344 -2.99 -15.02 28.51
CA ASP A 344 -3.59 -15.63 27.33
C ASP A 344 -3.00 -15.08 26.02
N ARG A 345 -1.68 -15.15 25.86
CA ARG A 345 -0.96 -14.67 24.66
C ARG A 345 -1.52 -15.25 23.35
N VAL A 346 -2.03 -16.48 23.39
CA VAL A 346 -2.67 -17.14 22.24
C VAL A 346 -3.85 -16.35 21.71
N LEU A 347 -4.64 -15.73 22.59
CA LEU A 347 -5.82 -14.98 22.20
C LEU A 347 -5.45 -13.67 21.48
N PHE A 348 -4.38 -12.99 21.91
CA PHE A 348 -3.85 -11.84 21.17
C PHE A 348 -3.42 -12.26 19.76
N ASN A 349 -2.64 -13.33 19.65
CA ASN A 349 -2.16 -13.83 18.36
C ASN A 349 -3.31 -14.24 17.44
N ALA A 350 -4.33 -14.92 17.98
CA ALA A 350 -5.52 -15.31 17.24
C ALA A 350 -6.30 -14.10 16.73
N VAL A 351 -6.51 -13.10 17.58
CA VAL A 351 -7.20 -11.86 17.21
C VAL A 351 -6.43 -11.12 16.11
N ALA A 352 -5.12 -10.93 16.28
CA ALA A 352 -4.29 -10.28 15.27
C ALA A 352 -4.31 -11.05 13.93
N GLY A 353 -4.29 -12.38 13.99
CA GLY A 353 -4.40 -13.26 12.84
C GLY A 353 -5.73 -13.16 12.09
N CYS A 354 -6.84 -13.21 12.82
CA CYS A 354 -8.19 -13.19 12.25
C CYS A 354 -8.53 -11.85 11.59
N VAL A 355 -8.13 -10.73 12.18
CA VAL A 355 -8.33 -9.40 11.57
C VAL A 355 -7.43 -9.20 10.33
N GLY A 356 -6.42 -10.06 10.12
CA GLY A 356 -5.64 -10.08 8.87
C GLY A 356 -6.37 -10.68 7.66
N ASN A 357 -7.53 -11.31 7.86
CA ASN A 357 -8.28 -12.02 6.81
C ASN A 357 -9.52 -11.26 6.28
N GLY A 358 -9.73 -10.02 6.75
CA GLY A 358 -10.86 -9.16 6.42
C GLY A 358 -10.93 -8.63 4.99
#